data_AF-A0A2V9HKQ1-F1
#
_entry.id   AF-A0A2V9HKQ1-F1
#
_cell.length_a   1.000
_cell.length_b   1.000
_cell.length_c   1.000
_cell.angle_alpha   90.00
_cell.angle_beta   90.00
_cell.angle_gamma   90.00
#
_symmetry.space_group_name_H-M   'P 1'
#
loop_
_entity.id
_entity.type
_entity.pdbx_description
1 polymer ?
#
loop_
_entity_poly.entity_id
_entity_poly.type
_entity_poly.pdbx_seq_one_letter_code
_entity_poly.pdbx_strand_id
1 'polypeptide(L)' 'MVKSSGRTGQFYFVAGTYDGSAFKLFVNGVQEGQFAETKLRHTPQF' A
#
# COMPACT_ATOMS: atom_id res chain seq x y z
N MET A 1 -15.24 -8.69 11.98
CA MET A 1 -14.36 -7.50 11.87
C MET A 1 -13.49 -7.44 13.12
N VAL A 2 -12.24 -7.88 13.05
CA VAL A 2 -11.28 -7.60 14.13
C VAL A 2 -10.57 -6.32 13.73
N LYS A 3 -10.91 -5.19 14.36
CA LYS A 3 -10.08 -3.98 14.27
C LYS A 3 -8.83 -4.27 15.08
N SER A 4 -7.67 -4.37 14.43
CA SER A 4 -6.39 -4.44 15.12
C SER A 4 -6.24 -3.16 15.96
N SER A 5 -6.26 -3.30 17.28
CA SER A 5 -5.95 -2.19 18.18
C SER A 5 -4.45 -1.94 18.09
N GLY A 6 -4.03 -1.05 17.18
CA GLY A 6 -2.66 -0.58 17.14
C GLY A 6 -2.29 -0.01 18.51
N ARG A 7 -1.27 -0.58 19.15
CA ARG A 7 -0.74 -0.04 20.40
C ARG A 7 0.11 1.17 20.06
N THR A 8 -0.30 2.33 20.53
CA THR A 8 0.49 3.56 20.41
C THR A 8 1.75 3.47 21.28
N GLY A 9 2.81 4.19 20.88
CA GLY A 9 4.08 4.23 21.61
C GLY A 9 5.04 3.06 21.35
N GLN A 10 4.76 2.23 20.35
CA GLN A 10 5.64 1.15 19.91
C GLN A 10 6.30 1.51 18.58
N PHE A 11 7.55 1.08 18.40
CA PHE A 11 8.19 1.11 17.09
C PHE A 11 7.74 -0.08 16.25
N TYR A 12 7.59 0.15 14.95
CA TYR A 12 7.19 -0.84 13.97
C TYR A 12 8.20 -0.84 12.82
N PHE A 13 8.52 -2.03 12.30
CA PHE A 13 9.29 -2.11 11.05
C PHE A 13 8.33 -1.92 9.88
N VAL A 14 8.54 -0.86 9.10
CA VAL A 14 7.70 -0.52 7.96
C VAL A 14 8.50 -0.60 6.68
N ALA A 15 7.97 -1.31 5.68
CA ALA A 15 8.57 -1.41 4.36
C ALA A 15 7.54 -1.07 3.28
N GLY A 16 7.99 -0.35 2.26
CA GLY A 16 7.21 -0.06 1.05
C GLY A 16 7.89 -0.68 -0.16
N THR A 17 7.11 -1.27 -1.07
CA THR A 17 7.61 -1.76 -2.37
C THR A 17 6.80 -1.17 -3.50
N TYR A 18 7.45 -0.95 -4.64
CA TYR A 18 6.79 -0.50 -5.87
C TYR A 18 7.34 -1.30 -7.05
N ASP A 19 6.45 -1.99 -7.77
CA ASP A 19 6.78 -2.85 -8.91
C ASP A 19 6.54 -2.19 -10.28
N GLY A 20 6.22 -0.89 -10.30
CA GLY A 20 5.86 -0.15 -11.50
C GLY A 20 4.37 -0.20 -11.86
N SER A 21 3.57 -0.97 -11.12
CA SER A 21 2.10 -0.99 -11.26
C SER A 21 1.39 -0.73 -9.94
N ALA A 22 1.94 -1.19 -8.82
CA ALA A 22 1.32 -1.06 -7.51
C ALA A 22 2.34 -0.80 -6.41
N PHE A 23 1.97 0.10 -5.51
CA PHE A 23 2.65 0.34 -4.25
C PHE A 23 2.06 -0.57 -3.17
N LYS A 24 2.89 -1.28 -2.42
CA LYS A 24 2.47 -2.13 -1.28
C LYS A 24 3.15 -1.70 0.01
N LEU A 25 2.39 -1.70 1.11
CA LEU A 25 2.84 -1.35 2.45
C LEU A 25 2.85 -2.58 3.36
N PHE A 26 3.97 -2.79 4.04
CA PHE A 26 4.16 -3.87 5.00
C PHE A 26 4.50 -3.32 6.39
N VAL A 27 3.91 -3.92 7.43
CA VAL A 27 4.20 -3.65 8.84
C VAL A 27 4.61 -4.95 9.51
N ASN A 28 5.80 -4.98 10.11
CA ASN A 28 6.41 -6.19 10.69
C ASN A 28 6.41 -7.40 9.74
N GLY A 29 6.56 -7.13 8.44
CA GLY A 29 6.56 -8.14 7.38
C GLY A 29 5.17 -8.56 6.86
N VAL A 30 4.07 -8.07 7.47
CA VAL A 30 2.70 -8.35 7.03
C VAL A 30 2.20 -7.24 6.11
N GLN A 31 1.58 -7.59 4.98
CA GLN A 31 1.01 -6.60 4.06
C GLN A 31 -0.27 -6.00 4.66
N GLU A 32 -0.28 -4.69 4.89
CA GLU A 32 -1.42 -3.97 5.48
C GLU A 32 -2.19 -3.14 4.44
N GLY A 33 -1.57 -2.85 3.28
CA GLY A 33 -2.23 -2.05 2.25
C GLY A 33 -1.54 -2.10 0.89
N GLN A 34 -2.30 -1.72 -0.13
CA GLN A 34 -1.81 -1.57 -1.49
C GLN A 34 -2.56 -0.44 -2.21
N PHE A 35 -1.84 0.30 -3.06
CA PHE A 35 -2.38 1.26 -4.00
C PHE A 35 -1.93 0.89 -5.42
N ALA A 36 -2.86 0.70 -6.33
CA ALA A 36 -2.56 0.45 -7.73
C ALA A 36 -2.68 1.74 -8.53
N GLU A 37 -1.66 2.08 -9.32
CA GLU A 37 -1.73 3.24 -10.19
C GLU A 37 -2.66 2.91 -11.36
N THR A 38 -3.87 3.47 -11.34
CA THR A 38 -4.76 3.37 -12.50
C THR A 38 -4.30 4.40 -13.52
N LYS A 39 -3.33 4.01 -14.35
CA LYS A 39 -2.96 4.80 -15.53
C LYS A 39 -4.13 4.73 -16.52
N LEU A 40 -5.06 5.67 -16.41
CA LEU A 40 -6.06 5.91 -17.45
C LEU A 40 -5.27 6.20 -18.73
N ARG A 41 -5.28 5.25 -19.68
CA ARG A 41 -4.76 5.52 -21.02
C ARG A 41 -5.68 6.57 -21.61
N HIS A 42 -5.19 7.80 -21.70
CA HIS A 42 -5.86 8.83 -22.46
C HIS A 42 -5.74 8.42 -23.93
N THR A 43 -6.81 7.84 -24.48
CA THR A 43 -6.97 7.69 -25.92
C THR A 43 -7.48 9.03 -26.41
N PRO A 44 -6.64 9.88 -27.05
CA PRO A 44 -7.15 11.08 -27.69
C PRO A 44 -8.15 10.64 -28.76
N GLN A 45 -9.38 11.16 -28.68
CA GLN A 45 -10.33 11.04 -29.77
C GLN A 45 -10.05 12.22 -30.71
N PHE A 46 -9.65 11.90 -31.94
CA PHE A 46 -9.38 12.86 -33.00
C PHE A 46 -10.65 13.55 -33.46
#